data_AF-A0A1V5ZID9-F1
#
_entry.id   AF-A0A1V5ZID9-F1
#
_cell.length_a   1.000
_cell.length_b   1.000
_cell.length_c   1.000
_cell.angle_alpha   90.00
_cell.angle_beta   90.00
_cell.angle_gamma   90.00
#
_symmetry.space_group_name_H-M   'P 1'
#
loop_
_entity.id
_entity.type
_entity.pdbx_description
1 polymer ?
#
loop_
_entity_poly.entity_id
_entity_poly.type
_entity_poly.pdbx_seq_one_letter_code
_entity_poly.pdbx_strand_id
1 'polypeptide(L)'
;MEPLICYGLLSISICSNWVNCKFNQYKQITLSLFVLSLLSGIIYGYVAPYSFFIAAFLFLASYIYFENKKFKWIGFAVLSLISILLALHLFPGFHNYNIVKNIQLTDNSLNYSLYLNFDKAMAGFIILTFQKDLINSFSQLINVVKKMLFMA
;
A
#
# COMPACT_ATOMS: atom_id res chain seq x y z
N MET A 1 -0.19 5.13 -20.75
CA MET A 1 -1.49 5.30 -20.05
C MET A 1 -1.83 4.11 -19.15
N GLU A 2 -1.46 2.88 -19.53
CA GLU A 2 -1.83 1.62 -18.85
C GLU A 2 -1.43 1.49 -17.37
N PRO A 3 -0.19 1.81 -16.92
CA PRO A 3 0.15 1.73 -15.50
C PRO A 3 -0.55 2.83 -14.69
N LEU A 4 -0.87 3.97 -15.31
CA LEU A 4 -1.40 5.13 -14.61
C LEU A 4 -2.73 4.82 -13.92
N ILE A 5 -3.54 3.92 -14.50
CA ILE A 5 -4.85 3.55 -13.94
C ILE A 5 -4.69 2.72 -12.67
N CYS A 6 -3.98 1.58 -12.72
CA CYS A 6 -3.90 0.71 -11.54
C CYS A 6 -3.14 1.39 -10.39
N TYR A 7 -1.98 2.00 -10.67
CA TYR A 7 -1.18 2.70 -9.66
C TYR A 7 -1.84 4.00 -9.20
N GLY A 8 -2.56 4.70 -10.09
CA GLY A 8 -3.32 5.90 -9.73
C GLY A 8 -4.46 5.58 -8.77
N LEU A 9 -5.27 4.57 -9.09
CA LEU A 9 -6.34 4.08 -8.20
C LEU A 9 -5.79 3.61 -6.86
N LEU A 10 -4.66 2.89 -6.86
CA LEU A 10 -4.00 2.47 -5.62
C LEU A 10 -3.56 3.68 -4.79
N SER A 11 -2.93 4.66 -5.42
CA SER A 11 -2.44 5.87 -4.76
C SER A 11 -3.60 6.67 -4.17
N ILE A 12 -4.69 6.83 -4.91
CA ILE A 12 -5.91 7.51 -4.42
C ILE A 12 -6.49 6.73 -3.24
N SER A 13 -6.54 5.40 -3.30
CA SER A 13 -7.02 4.57 -2.18
C SER A 13 -6.15 4.72 -0.93
N ILE A 14 -4.83 4.81 -1.07
CA ILE A 14 -3.91 5.03 0.06
C ILE A 14 -4.15 6.42 0.65
N CYS A 15 -4.20 7.46 -0.18
CA CYS A 15 -4.44 8.83 0.25
C CYS A 15 -5.82 8.97 0.93
N SER A 16 -6.86 8.35 0.38
CA SER A 16 -8.20 8.39 0.97
C SER A 16 -8.26 7.68 2.32
N ASN A 17 -7.51 6.59 2.48
CA ASN A 17 -7.38 5.88 3.74
C ASN A 17 -6.68 6.72 4.82
N TRP A 18 -5.76 7.61 4.44
CA TRP A 18 -5.00 8.45 5.37
C TRP A 18 -5.78 9.66 5.89
N VAL A 19 -6.74 10.16 5.10
CA VAL A 19 -7.49 11.40 5.36
C VAL A 19 -8.80 11.15 6.13
N ASN A 20 -8.85 10.12 6.99
CA ASN A 20 -10.13 9.68 7.53
C ASN A 20 -10.75 10.68 8.54
N CYS A 21 -11.62 11.54 8.01
CA CYS A 21 -12.60 12.34 8.72
C CYS A 21 -13.84 11.46 8.99
N LYS A 22 -13.90 10.84 10.17
CA LYS A 22 -15.12 10.38 10.86
C LYS A 22 -16.32 9.93 9.99
N PHE A 23 -16.27 8.90 9.13
CA PHE A 23 -17.51 8.21 8.68
C PHE A 23 -17.22 6.81 8.08
N ASN A 24 -18.04 5.82 8.44
CA ASN A 24 -18.00 4.43 7.92
C ASN A 24 -18.17 4.36 6.37
N GLN A 25 -18.78 5.38 5.77
CA GLN A 25 -19.08 5.45 4.33
C GLN A 25 -17.82 5.59 3.45
N TYR A 26 -16.77 6.26 3.93
CA TYR A 26 -15.52 6.45 3.16
C TYR A 26 -14.62 5.21 3.14
N LYS A 27 -14.80 4.30 4.12
CA LYS A 27 -14.09 3.02 4.13
C LYS A 27 -14.51 2.14 2.95
N GLN A 28 -15.81 2.12 2.63
CA GLN A 28 -16.32 1.40 1.45
C GLN A 28 -15.75 1.97 0.15
N ILE A 29 -15.72 3.31 0.00
CA ILE A 29 -15.15 3.97 -1.18
C ILE A 29 -13.67 3.60 -1.35
N THR A 30 -12.91 3.67 -0.26
CA THR A 30 -11.47 3.38 -0.24
C THR A 30 -11.20 1.91 -0.63
N LEU A 31 -11.98 0.97 -0.10
CA LEU A 31 -11.90 -0.44 -0.47
C LEU A 31 -12.31 -0.68 -1.93
N SER A 32 -13.35 -0.01 -2.42
CA SER A 32 -13.77 -0.11 -3.83
C SER A 32 -12.67 0.38 -4.78
N LEU A 33 -12.00 1.49 -4.46
CA LEU A 33 -10.87 2.01 -5.24
C LEU A 33 -9.70 1.01 -5.26
N PHE A 34 -9.42 0.38 -4.12
CA PHE A 34 -8.40 -0.67 -4.03
C PHE A 34 -8.76 -1.91 -4.87
N VAL A 35 -10.01 -2.37 -4.82
CA VAL A 35 -10.46 -3.49 -5.66
C VAL A 35 -10.37 -3.14 -7.14
N LEU A 36 -10.78 -1.94 -7.55
CA LEU A 36 -10.63 -1.48 -8.94
C LEU A 36 -9.16 -1.39 -9.36
N SER A 37 -8.27 -0.98 -8.43
CA SER A 37 -6.83 -1.00 -8.66
C SER A 37 -6.30 -2.43 -8.89
N LEU A 38 -6.70 -3.40 -8.06
CA LEU A 38 -6.34 -4.81 -8.24
C LEU A 38 -6.86 -5.37 -9.56
N LEU A 39 -8.14 -5.13 -9.89
CA LEU A 39 -8.74 -5.61 -11.13
C LEU A 39 -8.06 -5.02 -12.36
N SER A 40 -7.79 -3.71 -12.37
CA SER A 40 -7.04 -3.08 -13.46
C SER A 40 -5.60 -3.61 -13.53
N GLY A 41 -4.93 -3.82 -12.40
CA GLY A 41 -3.62 -4.46 -12.33
C GLY A 41 -3.60 -5.86 -12.96
N ILE A 42 -4.66 -6.63 -12.74
CA ILE A 42 -4.85 -7.96 -13.36
C ILE A 42 -5.09 -7.85 -14.87
N ILE A 43 -6.00 -6.97 -15.30
CA ILE A 43 -6.33 -6.76 -16.72
C ILE A 43 -5.09 -6.35 -17.52
N TYR A 44 -4.24 -5.49 -16.96
CA TYR A 44 -3.03 -4.99 -17.62
C TYR A 44 -1.79 -5.86 -17.36
N GLY A 45 -1.92 -6.97 -16.62
CA GLY A 45 -0.82 -7.93 -16.38
C GLY A 45 0.24 -7.47 -15.38
N TYR A 46 0.01 -6.38 -14.62
CA TYR A 46 0.88 -5.94 -13.53
C TYR A 46 0.73 -6.81 -12.27
N VAL A 47 -0.42 -7.46 -12.11
CA VAL A 47 -0.75 -8.32 -10.97
C VAL A 47 -1.31 -9.63 -11.52
N ALA A 48 -0.82 -10.77 -11.05
CA ALA A 48 -1.39 -12.05 -11.43
C ALA A 48 -2.73 -12.30 -10.70
N PRO A 49 -3.69 -13.01 -11.30
CA PRO A 49 -4.99 -13.29 -10.67
C PRO A 49 -4.88 -13.94 -9.28
N TYR A 50 -3.90 -14.84 -9.08
CA TYR A 50 -3.69 -15.52 -7.80
C TYR A 50 -3.14 -14.60 -6.69
N SER A 51 -2.62 -13.42 -7.03
CA SER A 51 -2.17 -12.43 -6.04
C SER A 51 -3.33 -11.89 -5.19
N PHE A 52 -4.58 -12.12 -5.60
CA PHE A 52 -5.76 -11.90 -4.76
C PHE A 52 -5.68 -12.69 -3.44
N PHE A 53 -5.17 -13.92 -3.46
CA PHE A 53 -5.01 -14.71 -2.23
C PHE A 53 -4.02 -14.06 -1.29
N ILE A 54 -2.92 -13.51 -1.81
CA ILE A 54 -1.92 -12.78 -1.01
C ILE A 54 -2.57 -11.56 -0.36
N ALA A 55 -3.33 -10.77 -1.12
CA ALA A 55 -4.07 -9.62 -0.58
C ALA A 55 -5.07 -10.05 0.52
N ALA A 56 -5.83 -11.13 0.28
CA ALA A 56 -6.79 -11.66 1.24
C ALA A 56 -6.13 -12.18 2.53
N PHE A 57 -5.02 -12.92 2.42
CA PHE A 57 -4.25 -13.39 3.57
C PHE A 57 -3.67 -12.22 4.37
N LEU A 58 -3.14 -11.19 3.70
CA LEU A 58 -2.61 -10.01 4.37
C LEU A 58 -3.73 -9.23 5.07
N PHE A 59 -4.90 -9.10 4.46
CA PHE A 59 -6.07 -8.47 5.05
C PHE A 59 -6.57 -9.24 6.29
N LEU A 60 -6.66 -10.57 6.20
CA LEU A 60 -7.03 -11.42 7.33
C LEU A 60 -6.01 -11.34 8.47
N ALA A 61 -4.71 -11.38 8.15
CA ALA A 61 -3.66 -11.25 9.16
C ALA A 61 -3.70 -9.88 9.85
N SER A 62 -3.95 -8.83 9.08
CA SER A 62 -4.14 -7.47 9.61
C SER A 62 -5.37 -7.40 10.51
N TYR A 63 -6.50 -7.94 10.07
CA TYR A 63 -7.72 -8.02 10.89
C TYR A 63 -7.48 -8.75 12.21
N ILE A 64 -6.82 -9.93 12.18
CA ILE A 64 -6.51 -10.70 13.39
C ILE A 64 -5.60 -9.88 14.33
N TYR A 65 -4.58 -9.21 13.79
CA TYR A 65 -3.65 -8.42 14.59
C TYR A 65 -4.31 -7.22 15.28
N PHE A 66 -5.16 -6.48 14.56
CA PHE A 66 -5.76 -5.24 15.06
C PHE A 66 -7.03 -5.47 15.88
N GLU A 67 -7.88 -6.43 15.51
CA GLU A 67 -9.22 -6.61 16.10
C GLU A 67 -9.30 -7.80 17.07
N ASN A 68 -8.45 -8.83 16.92
CA ASN A 68 -8.54 -10.05 17.73
C ASN A 68 -7.46 -10.13 18.81
N LYS A 69 -7.79 -9.71 20.04
CA LYS A 69 -6.86 -9.72 21.18
C LYS A 69 -6.29 -11.11 21.50
N LYS A 70 -7.06 -12.19 21.29
CA LYS A 70 -6.64 -13.56 21.64
C LYS A 70 -5.55 -14.08 20.69
N PHE A 71 -5.68 -13.77 19.41
CA PHE A 71 -4.77 -14.27 18.36
C PHE A 71 -3.84 -13.19 17.81
N LYS A 72 -3.74 -12.05 18.49
CA LYS A 72 -2.94 -10.89 18.07
C LYS A 72 -1.52 -11.25 17.67
N TRP A 73 -0.83 -12.10 18.44
CA TRP A 73 0.54 -12.52 18.15
C TRP A 73 0.67 -13.35 16.89
N ILE A 74 -0.33 -14.20 16.60
CA ILE A 74 -0.39 -14.98 15.36
C ILE A 74 -0.62 -14.03 14.18
N GLY A 75 -1.59 -13.11 14.31
CA GLY A 75 -1.85 -12.07 13.32
C GLY A 75 -0.60 -11.24 13.03
N PHE A 76 0.12 -10.82 14.07
CA PHE A 76 1.39 -10.09 13.94
C PHE A 76 2.44 -10.90 13.18
N ALA A 77 2.71 -12.13 13.62
CA ALA A 77 3.74 -12.98 13.00
C ALA A 77 3.46 -13.23 11.52
N VAL A 78 2.22 -13.56 11.16
CA VAL A 78 1.80 -13.80 9.78
C VAL A 78 1.84 -12.50 8.97
N LEU A 79 1.33 -11.40 9.52
CA LEU A 79 1.36 -10.08 8.86
C LEU A 79 2.80 -9.67 8.55
N SER A 80 3.70 -9.75 9.54
CA SER A 80 5.11 -9.41 9.39
C SER A 80 5.79 -10.30 8.36
N LEU A 81 5.57 -11.62 8.43
CA LEU A 81 6.17 -12.56 7.47
C LEU A 81 5.73 -12.26 6.03
N ILE A 82 4.43 -12.13 5.78
CA ILE A 82 3.92 -11.82 4.42
C ILE A 82 4.43 -10.47 3.95
N SER A 83 4.46 -9.45 4.83
CA SER A 83 4.94 -8.11 4.50
C SER A 83 6.43 -8.11 4.12
N ILE A 84 7.26 -8.88 4.83
CA ILE A 84 8.69 -9.04 4.52
C ILE A 84 8.86 -9.76 3.18
N LEU A 85 8.12 -10.85 2.95
CA LEU A 85 8.17 -11.59 1.69
C LEU A 85 7.75 -10.72 0.50
N LEU A 86 6.74 -9.85 0.68
CA LEU A 86 6.36 -8.86 -0.34
C LEU A 86 7.43 -7.77 -0.51
N ALA A 87 8.01 -7.28 0.58
CA ALA A 87 9.07 -6.26 0.51
C ALA A 87 10.32 -6.77 -0.24
N LEU A 88 10.65 -8.04 -0.05
CA LEU A 88 11.73 -8.74 -0.75
C LEU A 88 11.32 -9.25 -2.14
N HIS A 89 10.06 -9.03 -2.55
CA HIS A 89 9.52 -9.49 -3.83
C HIS A 89 9.67 -11.01 -4.04
N LEU A 90 9.59 -11.79 -2.95
CA LEU A 90 9.71 -13.24 -2.98
C LEU A 90 8.42 -13.94 -3.39
N PHE A 91 7.28 -13.24 -3.35
CA PHE A 91 6.03 -13.74 -3.89
C PHE A 91 5.98 -13.52 -5.41
N PRO A 92 5.69 -14.55 -6.20
CA PRO A 92 5.41 -14.36 -7.62
C PRO A 92 4.08 -13.61 -7.80
N GLY A 93 3.86 -13.10 -9.01
CA GLY A 93 2.57 -12.52 -9.40
C GLY A 93 2.47 -11.00 -9.28
N PHE A 94 3.60 -10.31 -9.18
CA PHE A 94 3.68 -8.85 -9.28
C PHE A 94 4.71 -8.48 -10.34
N HIS A 95 4.25 -7.95 -11.47
CA HIS A 95 5.10 -7.47 -12.55
C HIS A 95 5.26 -5.96 -12.44
N ASN A 96 5.99 -5.52 -11.42
CA ASN A 96 6.08 -4.12 -11.01
C ASN A 96 6.56 -3.19 -12.15
N TYR A 97 5.95 -2.01 -12.26
CA TYR A 97 6.22 -1.10 -13.38
C TYR A 97 7.56 -0.37 -13.18
N ASN A 98 8.48 -0.53 -14.12
CA ASN A 98 9.78 0.13 -14.09
C ASN A 98 9.68 1.56 -14.65
N ILE A 99 9.77 2.56 -13.76
CA ILE A 99 9.75 3.99 -14.13
C ILE A 99 11.10 4.43 -14.70
N VAL A 100 12.19 4.08 -14.01
CA VAL A 100 13.55 4.52 -14.34
C VAL A 100 14.34 3.30 -14.72
N LYS A 101 14.72 3.18 -15.99
CA LYS A 101 15.35 1.98 -16.53
C LYS A 101 16.85 2.18 -16.72
N ASN A 102 17.64 1.52 -15.87
CA ASN A 102 19.09 1.34 -16.03
C ASN A 102 19.83 2.66 -16.34
N ILE A 103 19.55 3.70 -15.55
CA ILE A 103 20.15 5.02 -15.72
C ILE A 103 21.39 5.12 -14.85
N GLN A 104 22.49 5.59 -15.43
CA GLN A 104 23.69 5.97 -14.70
C GLN A 104 23.54 7.45 -14.27
N LEU A 105 23.52 7.71 -12.97
CA LEU A 105 23.26 9.06 -12.44
C LEU A 105 24.50 9.97 -12.50
N THR A 106 25.69 9.38 -12.39
CA THR A 106 26.99 10.06 -12.47
C THR A 106 28.03 9.11 -13.08
N ASP A 107 29.10 9.66 -13.67
CA ASP A 107 30.09 8.89 -14.45
C ASP A 107 30.71 7.68 -13.74
N ASN A 108 30.73 7.67 -12.40
CA ASN A 108 31.24 6.56 -11.58
C ASN A 108 30.17 5.79 -10.78
N SER A 109 28.87 6.10 -10.95
CA SER A 109 27.81 5.36 -10.26
C SER A 109 27.46 4.05 -10.97
N LEU A 110 27.05 3.04 -10.22
CA LEU A 110 26.37 1.88 -10.79
C LEU A 110 25.02 2.30 -11.39
N ASN A 111 24.59 1.57 -12.42
CA ASN A 111 23.28 1.81 -13.01
C ASN A 111 22.17 1.57 -12.00
N TYR A 112 21.20 2.48 -12.00
CA TYR A 112 20.06 2.47 -11.10
C TYR A 112 18.77 2.20 -11.87
N SER A 113 17.86 1.43 -11.27
CA SER A 113 16.48 1.28 -11.75
C SER A 113 15.47 1.50 -10.64
N LEU A 114 14.36 2.18 -10.96
CA LEU A 114 13.26 2.45 -10.03
C LEU A 114 11.97 1.80 -10.49
N TYR A 115 11.36 1.02 -9.60
CA TYR A 115 10.10 0.33 -9.84
C TYR A 115 8.98 0.90 -8.96
N LEU A 116 7.81 1.16 -9.54
CA LEU A 116 6.56 1.26 -8.79
C LEU A 116 6.14 -0.15 -8.40
N ASN A 117 6.26 -0.44 -7.12
CA ASN A 117 6.02 -1.75 -6.56
C ASN A 117 4.57 -1.85 -6.07
N PHE A 118 3.73 -2.57 -6.83
CA PHE A 118 2.32 -2.73 -6.51
C PHE A 118 2.13 -3.52 -5.21
N ASP A 119 2.88 -4.60 -5.05
CA ASP A 119 2.96 -5.43 -3.84
C ASP A 119 3.22 -4.62 -2.57
N LYS A 120 4.24 -3.75 -2.59
CA LYS A 120 4.62 -2.93 -1.42
C LYS A 120 3.53 -1.90 -1.10
N ALA A 121 2.99 -1.25 -2.13
CA ALA A 121 1.92 -0.27 -1.96
C ALA A 121 0.63 -0.92 -1.46
N MET A 122 0.27 -2.10 -1.98
CA MET A 122 -0.84 -2.93 -1.51
C MET A 122 -0.68 -3.30 -0.04
N ALA A 123 0.51 -3.75 0.36
CA ALA A 123 0.76 -4.11 1.75
C ALA A 123 0.59 -2.92 2.70
N GLY A 124 1.15 -1.76 2.31
CA GLY A 124 0.96 -0.51 3.04
C GLY A 124 -0.52 -0.11 3.14
N PHE A 125 -1.26 -0.17 2.04
CA PHE A 125 -2.69 0.12 2.00
C PHE A 125 -3.46 -0.74 3.02
N ILE A 126 -3.30 -2.07 2.94
CA ILE A 126 -4.04 -3.02 3.78
C ILE A 126 -3.75 -2.76 5.26
N ILE A 127 -2.48 -2.57 5.64
CA ILE A 127 -2.10 -2.30 7.04
C ILE A 127 -2.75 -0.99 7.51
N LEU A 128 -2.69 0.06 6.70
CA LEU A 128 -3.28 1.36 7.03
C LEU A 128 -4.80 1.27 7.24
N THR A 129 -5.50 0.39 6.52
CA THR A 129 -6.97 0.23 6.63
C THR A 129 -7.44 -0.22 8.02
N PHE A 130 -6.56 -0.82 8.81
CA PHE A 130 -6.84 -1.29 10.16
C PHE A 130 -6.19 -0.45 11.26
N GLN A 131 -5.35 0.52 10.92
CA GLN A 131 -4.80 1.44 11.91
C GLN A 131 -5.87 2.44 12.36
N LYS A 132 -5.71 2.97 13.59
CA LYS A 132 -6.52 4.09 14.06
C LYS A 132 -6.21 5.33 13.21
N ASP A 133 -7.23 6.16 12.99
CA ASP A 133 -7.13 7.37 12.18
C ASP A 133 -5.93 8.24 12.63
N LEU A 134 -4.95 8.39 11.72
CA LEU A 134 -3.72 9.17 11.95
C LEU A 134 -4.01 10.68 11.98
N ILE A 135 -4.92 11.15 11.14
CA ILE A 135 -5.31 12.56 10.99
C ILE A 135 -6.83 12.63 10.98
N ASN A 136 -7.39 13.32 11.98
CA ASN A 136 -8.84 13.46 12.16
C ASN A 136 -9.39 14.80 11.67
N SER A 137 -8.53 15.73 11.24
CA SER A 137 -8.92 17.04 10.71
C SER A 137 -7.83 17.70 9.88
N PHE A 138 -8.23 18.59 8.96
CA PHE A 138 -7.29 19.40 8.17
C PHE A 138 -6.44 20.35 9.03
N SER A 139 -7.00 20.84 10.14
CA SER A 139 -6.25 21.65 11.11
C SER A 139 -5.11 20.85 11.75
N GLN A 140 -5.38 19.58 12.12
CA GLN A 140 -4.35 18.68 12.63
C GLN A 140 -3.25 18.43 11.59
N LEU A 141 -3.61 18.23 10.32
CA LEU A 141 -2.65 18.09 9.22
C LEU A 141 -1.74 19.32 9.12
N ILE A 142 -2.31 20.53 9.06
CA ILE A 142 -1.54 21.78 9.01
C ILE A 142 -0.58 21.87 10.20
N ASN A 143 -1.03 21.52 11.40
CA ASN A 143 -0.19 21.58 12.60
C ASN A 143 0.98 20.58 12.55
N VAL A 144 0.78 19.38 12.01
CA VAL A 144 1.86 18.41 11.81
C VAL A 144 2.88 18.94 10.80
N VAL A 145 2.42 19.46 9.66
CA VAL A 145 3.30 20.04 8.63
C VAL A 145 4.09 21.22 9.17
N LYS A 146 3.43 22.13 9.91
CA LYS A 146 4.11 23.26 10.58
C LYS A 146 5.19 22.76 11.54
N LYS A 147 4.89 21.77 12.37
CA LYS A 147 5.89 21.20 13.28
C LYS A 147 7.07 20.58 12.51
N MET A 148 6.85 19.91 11.39
CA MET A 148 7.96 19.37 10.59
C MET A 148 8.84 20.46 9.97
N LEU A 149 8.25 21.57 9.52
CA LEU A 149 8.98 22.66 8.85
C LEU A 149 9.69 23.62 9.80
N PHE A 150 9.16 23.81 11.02
CA PHE A 150 9.67 24.80 11.99
C PHE A 150 10.41 24.16 13.18
N MET A 151 10.66 22.85 13.14
CA MET A 151 11.39 22.09 14.16
C MET A 151 12.66 21.43 13.59
N ALA A 152 12.97 21.71 12.32
CA ALA A 152 14.26 21.47 11.66
C ALA A 152 14.99 22.82 11.51
#